data_AF-A0A9X1SFJ9-F1
#
_entry.id   AF-A0A9X1SFJ9-F1
#
_cell.length_a   1.000
_cell.length_b   1.000
_cell.length_c   1.000
_cell.angle_alpha   90.00
_cell.angle_beta   90.00
_cell.angle_gamma   90.00
#
_symmetry.space_group_name_H-M   'P 1'
#
loop_
_entity.id
_entity.type
_entity.pdbx_description
1 polymer ?
#
loop_
_entity_poly.entity_id
_entity_poly.type
_entity_poly.pdbx_seq_one_letter_code
_entity_poly.pdbx_strand_id
1 'polypeptide(L)'
;MTTKVIYDLGANTGDDIPYYLLKSDLVVAVEANPVLCKFIGQKYKSEIEQGRLVVENCVINAEGESGEVDFYIHRSNHVLSQLPPPAASEMEQFERVTLPSQTITEVVERYGTPHYVKIDIEHYDAQILRALFCAGIFPPYVSSESHSVEIFALLVAQGGYNAFKLVDGGTVSDVYANRVITCQQGRPTPISFPQHSAGPFGNDVDGDWLSGRDFMKVLALEGLGWKDIHATNQDAPSSSTSLLQYLLRYLDRKSKAKTRKLISRVKSACSWRRSARPTSATPVRDMTRITPKASQVSA
;
A
#
# COMPACT_ATOMS: atom_id res chain seq x y z
N MET A 1 -17.27 23.99 -0.58
CA MET A 1 -16.95 22.68 0.00
C MET A 1 -15.45 22.66 0.25
N THR A 2 -14.99 22.09 1.36
CA THR A 2 -13.56 21.93 1.64
C THR A 2 -12.97 20.84 0.75
N THR A 3 -11.83 21.10 0.11
CA THR A 3 -11.08 20.15 -0.71
C THR A 3 -10.74 18.90 0.10
N LYS A 4 -11.01 17.71 -0.45
CA LYS A 4 -10.60 16.43 0.14
C LYS A 4 -9.23 16.03 -0.38
N VAL A 5 -8.23 16.12 0.49
CA VAL A 5 -6.85 15.72 0.19
C VAL A 5 -6.55 14.37 0.84
N ILE A 6 -5.99 13.44 0.06
CA ILE A 6 -5.49 12.16 0.55
C ILE A 6 -3.97 12.17 0.47
N TYR A 7 -3.31 11.79 1.56
CA TYR A 7 -1.87 11.59 1.60
C TYR A 7 -1.58 10.09 1.58
N ASP A 8 -0.76 9.67 0.63
CA ASP A 8 -0.25 8.31 0.44
C ASP A 8 1.25 8.34 0.73
N LEU A 9 1.62 8.14 2.00
CA LEU A 9 3.02 8.19 2.45
C LEU A 9 3.63 6.79 2.33
N GLY A 10 4.70 6.67 1.54
CA GLY A 10 5.19 5.36 1.10
C GLY A 10 4.34 4.82 -0.05
N ALA A 11 4.15 5.64 -1.08
CA ALA A 11 3.27 5.30 -2.21
C ALA A 11 3.80 4.13 -3.06
N ASN A 12 5.10 3.83 -2.98
CA ASN A 12 5.72 2.70 -3.65
C ASN A 12 5.44 2.67 -5.17
N THR A 13 4.80 1.64 -5.71
CA THR A 13 4.41 1.54 -7.13
C THR A 13 3.12 2.31 -7.47
N GLY A 14 2.56 3.02 -6.49
CA GLY A 14 1.35 3.83 -6.61
C GLY A 14 0.10 2.99 -6.83
N ASP A 15 0.01 1.82 -6.18
CA ASP A 15 -1.05 0.84 -6.41
C ASP A 15 -2.40 1.22 -5.76
N ASP A 16 -2.39 2.06 -4.73
CA ASP A 16 -3.60 2.57 -4.09
C ASP A 16 -4.14 3.87 -4.73
N ILE A 17 -3.29 4.58 -5.48
CA ILE A 17 -3.61 5.86 -6.15
C ILE A 17 -4.92 5.83 -6.96
N PRO A 18 -5.21 4.81 -7.79
CA PRO A 18 -6.46 4.77 -8.56
C PRO A 18 -7.70 4.81 -7.68
N TYR A 19 -7.66 4.12 -6.53
CA TYR A 19 -8.76 4.14 -5.57
C TYR A 19 -8.82 5.49 -4.84
N TYR A 20 -7.69 6.04 -4.40
CA TYR A 20 -7.66 7.34 -3.72
C TYR A 20 -8.17 8.49 -4.60
N LEU A 21 -7.86 8.48 -5.90
CA LEU A 21 -8.41 9.42 -6.88
C LEU A 21 -9.93 9.32 -7.06
N LEU A 22 -10.56 8.19 -6.72
CA LEU A 22 -12.02 8.07 -6.72
C LEU A 22 -12.66 8.72 -5.49
N LYS A 23 -11.89 8.97 -4.43
CA LYS A 23 -12.39 9.41 -3.11
C LYS A 23 -11.96 10.84 -2.73
N SER A 24 -11.16 11.49 -3.58
CA SER A 24 -10.51 12.78 -3.31
C SER A 24 -10.49 13.74 -4.49
N ASP A 25 -10.31 15.02 -4.15
CA ASP A 25 -10.03 16.09 -5.10
C ASP A 25 -8.55 16.08 -5.48
N LEU A 26 -7.67 15.77 -4.51
CA LEU A 26 -6.22 15.71 -4.66
C LEU A 26 -5.66 14.50 -3.90
N VAL A 27 -4.77 13.77 -4.55
CA VAL A 27 -3.87 12.78 -3.92
C VAL A 27 -2.46 13.36 -3.88
N VAL A 28 -1.83 13.32 -2.72
CA VAL A 28 -0.40 13.63 -2.53
C VAL A 28 0.30 12.30 -2.24
N ALA A 29 0.93 11.74 -3.27
CA ALA A 29 1.74 10.53 -3.15
C ALA A 29 3.18 10.93 -2.81
N VAL A 30 3.69 10.45 -1.68
CA VAL A 30 5.08 10.67 -1.29
C VAL A 30 5.84 9.36 -1.34
N GLU A 31 6.95 9.36 -2.07
CA GLU A 31 7.80 8.19 -2.24
C GLU A 31 9.28 8.60 -2.25
N ALA A 32 10.10 7.88 -1.50
CA ALA A 32 11.52 8.20 -1.39
C ALA A 32 12.31 7.69 -2.60
N ASN A 33 12.03 6.49 -3.10
CA ASN A 33 12.77 5.87 -4.19
C ASN A 33 12.53 6.61 -5.52
N PRO A 34 13.56 7.28 -6.09
CA PRO A 34 13.39 8.10 -7.29
C PRO A 34 12.92 7.30 -8.52
N VAL A 35 13.27 6.02 -8.60
CA VAL A 35 12.84 5.14 -9.69
C VAL A 35 11.33 4.91 -9.62
N LEU A 36 10.80 4.70 -8.41
CA LEU A 36 9.38 4.49 -8.19
C LEU A 36 8.58 5.79 -8.39
N CYS A 37 9.07 6.93 -7.92
CA CYS A 37 8.45 8.23 -8.22
C CYS A 37 8.35 8.49 -9.73
N LYS A 38 9.43 8.21 -10.47
CA LYS A 38 9.42 8.35 -11.92
C LYS A 38 8.42 7.40 -12.57
N PHE A 39 8.31 6.18 -12.07
CA PHE A 39 7.31 5.21 -12.53
C PHE A 39 5.87 5.71 -12.29
N ILE A 40 5.55 6.19 -11.08
CA ILE A 40 4.25 6.80 -10.75
C ILE A 40 3.97 7.99 -11.69
N GLY A 41 4.95 8.88 -11.86
CA GLY A 41 4.81 10.07 -12.71
C GLY A 41 4.53 9.75 -14.17
N GLN A 42 5.11 8.67 -14.69
CA GLN A 42 4.83 8.18 -16.05
C GLN A 42 3.47 7.49 -16.14
N LYS A 43 3.12 6.65 -15.16
CA LYS A 43 1.87 5.87 -15.12
C LYS A 43 0.63 6.76 -14.99
N TYR A 44 0.72 7.82 -14.20
CA TYR A 44 -0.41 8.72 -13.85
C TYR A 44 -0.23 10.14 -14.38
N LYS A 45 0.43 10.28 -15.54
CA LYS A 45 0.73 11.57 -16.16
C LYS A 45 -0.53 12.44 -16.36
N SER A 46 -1.64 11.83 -16.77
CA SER A 46 -2.91 12.52 -17.02
C SER A 46 -3.48 13.15 -15.74
N GLU A 47 -3.45 12.41 -14.64
CA GLU A 47 -3.95 12.85 -13.34
C GLU A 47 -3.09 13.98 -12.75
N ILE A 48 -1.78 13.92 -12.99
CA ILE A 48 -0.83 14.99 -12.62
C ILE A 48 -1.11 16.25 -13.44
N GLU A 49 -1.24 16.14 -14.76
CA GLU A 49 -1.56 17.28 -15.64
C GLU A 49 -2.92 17.92 -15.31
N GLN A 50 -3.87 17.13 -14.79
CA GLN A 50 -5.17 17.62 -14.30
C GLN A 50 -5.12 18.22 -12.90
N GLY A 51 -3.97 18.20 -12.22
CA GLY A 51 -3.81 18.70 -10.85
C GLY A 51 -4.52 17.85 -9.78
N ARG A 52 -4.81 16.58 -10.09
CA ARG A 52 -5.49 15.64 -9.17
C ARG A 52 -4.52 14.72 -8.42
N LEU A 53 -3.29 14.62 -8.90
CA LEU A 53 -2.21 13.87 -8.26
C LEU A 53 -0.95 14.74 -8.20
N VAL A 54 -0.31 14.75 -7.04
CA VAL A 54 1.06 15.23 -6.86
C VAL A 54 1.93 14.07 -6.44
N VAL A 55 3.15 14.01 -6.98
CA VAL A 55 4.16 13.01 -6.62
C VAL A 55 5.36 13.74 -6.03
N GLU A 56 5.57 13.60 -4.74
CA GLU A 56 6.73 14.14 -4.02
C GLU A 56 7.82 13.07 -3.95
N ASN A 57 8.96 13.32 -4.60
CA ASN A 57 10.13 12.45 -4.47
C ASN A 57 11.01 12.94 -3.32
N CYS A 58 10.67 12.54 -2.10
CA CYS A 58 11.44 12.87 -0.90
C CYS A 58 11.21 11.84 0.20
N VAL A 59 12.10 11.85 1.17
CA VAL A 59 11.90 11.13 2.43
C VAL A 59 11.04 11.99 3.35
N ILE A 60 9.92 11.45 3.85
CA ILE A 60 9.17 12.14 4.90
C ILE A 60 9.90 11.94 6.23
N ASN A 61 10.31 13.06 6.82
CA ASN A 61 10.92 13.08 8.13
C ASN A 61 9.87 13.51 9.18
N ALA A 62 9.97 12.93 10.38
CA ALA A 62 9.06 13.24 11.48
C ALA A 62 9.38 14.59 12.13
N GLU A 63 10.67 14.92 12.26
CA GLU A 63 11.13 16.09 13.03
C GLU A 63 12.39 16.69 12.40
N GLY A 64 12.66 17.95 12.71
CA GLY A 64 13.83 18.69 12.21
C GLY A 64 13.52 19.55 10.99
N GLU A 65 14.56 20.05 10.35
CA GLU A 65 14.44 20.87 9.13
C GLU A 65 14.48 19.99 7.88
N SER A 66 13.81 20.44 6.81
CA SER A 66 14.02 19.92 5.46
C SER A 66 15.51 19.93 5.11
N GLY A 67 15.98 18.89 4.44
CA GLY A 67 17.39 18.77 4.12
C GLY A 67 17.69 17.53 3.29
N GLU A 68 18.85 16.93 3.53
CA GLU A 68 19.24 15.67 2.92
C GLU A 68 19.37 14.59 4.01
N VAL A 69 18.87 13.39 3.73
CA VAL A 69 18.95 12.25 4.64
C VAL A 69 19.36 10.99 3.88
N ASP A 70 20.02 10.08 4.58
CA ASP A 70 20.34 8.76 4.05
C ASP A 70 19.08 7.87 4.04
N PHE A 71 18.78 7.32 2.87
CA PHE A 71 17.72 6.35 2.64
C PHE A 71 18.32 5.05 2.10
N TYR A 72 17.69 3.92 2.41
CA TYR A 72 18.23 2.60 2.10
C TYR A 72 17.31 1.86 1.14
N ILE A 73 17.68 1.84 -0.14
CA ILE A 73 16.93 1.15 -1.18
C ILE A 73 17.31 -0.32 -1.18
N HIS A 74 16.35 -1.21 -0.98
CA HIS A 74 16.60 -2.64 -1.04
C HIS A 74 16.85 -3.08 -2.50
N ARG A 75 17.95 -3.79 -2.76
CA ARG A 75 18.47 -4.05 -4.12
C ARG A 75 17.55 -4.90 -4.99
N SER A 76 16.77 -5.80 -4.39
CA SER A 76 15.96 -6.80 -5.11
C SER A 76 14.48 -6.79 -4.76
N ASN A 77 14.06 -6.00 -3.77
CA ASN A 77 12.70 -6.05 -3.25
C ASN A 77 12.31 -4.66 -2.73
N HIS A 78 11.76 -3.85 -3.62
CA HIS A 78 11.52 -2.44 -3.37
C HIS A 78 10.62 -2.17 -2.14
N VAL A 79 9.73 -3.10 -1.79
CA VAL A 79 8.83 -2.98 -0.62
C VAL A 79 9.58 -2.96 0.72
N LEU A 80 10.85 -3.42 0.75
CA LEU A 80 11.69 -3.44 1.95
C LEU A 80 12.61 -2.23 2.04
N SER A 81 12.49 -1.25 1.14
CA SER A 81 13.29 -0.02 1.22
C SER A 81 12.85 0.79 2.44
N GLN A 82 13.79 1.36 3.17
CA GLN A 82 13.49 1.82 4.53
C GLN A 82 14.31 3.02 4.99
N LEU A 83 13.75 3.63 6.04
CA LEU A 83 14.40 4.52 6.99
C LEU A 83 13.91 4.06 8.36
N PRO A 84 14.77 3.64 9.31
CA PRO A 84 16.17 4.00 9.52
C PRO A 84 17.17 3.03 8.84
N PRO A 85 18.50 3.16 9.06
CA PRO A 85 19.49 2.23 8.51
C PRO A 85 19.20 0.76 8.85
N PRO A 86 19.39 -0.19 7.91
CA PRO A 86 19.26 -1.62 8.17
C PRO A 86 20.29 -2.11 9.18
N ALA A 87 20.02 -3.29 9.74
CA ALA A 87 21.00 -3.97 10.57
C ALA A 87 22.31 -4.20 9.81
N ALA A 88 23.45 -4.15 10.50
CA ALA A 88 24.77 -4.30 9.88
C ALA A 88 24.91 -5.61 9.09
N SER A 89 24.24 -6.69 9.52
CA SER A 89 24.20 -7.98 8.84
C SER A 89 23.42 -7.98 7.52
N GLU A 90 22.56 -6.99 7.29
CA GLU A 90 21.68 -6.90 6.12
C GLU A 90 22.10 -5.79 5.16
N MET A 91 22.99 -4.88 5.58
CA MET A 91 23.42 -3.69 4.84
C MET A 91 23.84 -3.97 3.38
N GLU A 92 24.44 -5.13 3.09
CA GLU A 92 24.84 -5.51 1.73
C GLU A 92 23.66 -5.66 0.76
N GLN A 93 22.47 -5.98 1.28
CA GLN A 93 21.23 -6.11 0.51
C GLN A 93 20.64 -4.74 0.11
N PHE A 94 21.22 -3.65 0.62
CA PHE A 94 20.74 -2.30 0.41
C PHE A 94 21.77 -1.45 -0.34
N GLU A 95 21.26 -0.45 -1.03
CA GLU A 95 21.99 0.68 -1.56
C GLU A 95 21.63 1.92 -0.73
N ARG A 96 22.64 2.52 -0.11
CA ARG A 96 22.47 3.79 0.60
C ARG A 96 22.52 4.93 -0.39
N VAL A 97 21.49 5.76 -0.39
CA VAL A 97 21.36 6.96 -1.22
C VAL A 97 21.05 8.15 -0.34
N THR A 98 21.58 9.32 -0.69
CA THR A 98 21.25 10.58 -0.02
C THR A 98 20.16 11.27 -0.82
N LEU A 99 19.04 11.57 -0.17
CA LEU A 99 17.83 12.09 -0.81
C LEU A 99 17.32 13.33 -0.08
N PRO A 100 16.61 14.23 -0.79
CA PRO A 100 15.91 15.33 -0.14
C PRO A 100 14.86 14.79 0.84
N SER A 101 14.73 15.46 1.98
CA SER A 101 13.70 15.21 2.97
C SER A 101 12.78 16.41 3.13
N GLN A 102 11.53 16.13 3.48
CA GLN A 102 10.55 17.14 3.88
C GLN A 102 9.88 16.67 5.17
N THR A 103 9.51 17.60 6.05
CA THR A 103 8.69 17.25 7.20
C THR A 103 7.24 17.01 6.75
N ILE A 104 6.53 16.15 7.49
CA ILE A 104 5.11 15.93 7.22
C ILE A 104 4.29 17.23 7.33
N THR A 105 4.69 18.13 8.23
CA THR A 105 4.09 19.46 8.40
C THR A 105 4.21 20.33 7.16
N GLU A 106 5.41 20.46 6.57
CA GLU A 106 5.61 21.27 5.36
C GLU A 106 4.79 20.72 4.18
N VAL A 107 4.71 19.39 4.07
CA VAL A 107 3.93 18.71 3.02
C VAL A 107 2.43 18.96 3.21
N VAL A 108 1.94 18.94 4.45
CA VAL A 108 0.54 19.30 4.76
C VAL A 108 0.26 20.78 4.54
N GLU A 109 1.16 21.68 4.94
CA GLU A 109 1.03 23.12 4.72
C GLU A 109 0.97 23.48 3.23
N ARG A 110 1.74 22.78 2.39
CA ARG A 110 1.78 23.02 0.95
C ARG A 110 0.49 22.59 0.24
N TYR A 111 -0.10 21.46 0.63
CA TYR A 111 -1.18 20.83 -0.13
C TYR A 111 -2.56 20.86 0.55
N GLY A 112 -2.63 21.23 1.82
CA GLY A 112 -3.86 21.44 2.58
C GLY A 112 -4.15 20.36 3.63
N THR A 113 -5.16 20.61 4.46
CA THR A 113 -5.50 19.71 5.57
C THR A 113 -5.92 18.32 5.06
N PRO A 114 -5.37 17.22 5.62
CA PRO A 114 -5.69 15.87 5.19
C PRO A 114 -7.14 15.48 5.52
N HIS A 115 -7.81 14.85 4.56
CA HIS A 115 -9.02 14.05 4.80
C HIS A 115 -8.68 12.62 5.21
N TYR A 116 -7.65 12.04 4.60
CA TYR A 116 -7.11 10.73 4.93
C TYR A 116 -5.59 10.73 4.78
N VAL A 117 -4.91 10.04 5.68
CA VAL A 117 -3.47 9.78 5.60
C VAL A 117 -3.24 8.27 5.69
N LYS A 118 -2.68 7.67 4.64
CA LYS A 118 -2.05 6.36 4.71
C LYS A 118 -0.58 6.56 5.09
N ILE A 119 -0.13 5.88 6.14
CA ILE A 119 1.27 5.80 6.54
C ILE A 119 1.71 4.36 6.35
N ASP A 120 2.73 4.16 5.53
CA ASP A 120 3.24 2.85 5.14
C ASP A 120 4.73 3.00 4.80
N ILE A 121 5.51 3.37 5.81
CA ILE A 121 6.94 3.61 5.70
C ILE A 121 7.64 2.64 6.64
N GLU A 122 8.36 1.69 6.05
CA GLU A 122 9.05 0.62 6.76
C GLU A 122 9.82 1.17 7.97
N HIS A 123 9.39 0.78 9.17
CA HIS A 123 9.95 1.15 10.49
C HIS A 123 9.85 2.63 10.91
N TYR A 124 9.07 3.47 10.21
CA TYR A 124 9.00 4.92 10.47
C TYR A 124 7.60 5.46 10.79
N ASP A 125 6.58 4.61 10.73
CA ASP A 125 5.18 4.96 10.96
C ASP A 125 4.90 5.70 12.28
N ALA A 126 5.47 5.22 13.40
CA ALA A 126 5.23 5.78 14.73
C ALA A 126 5.72 7.23 14.83
N GLN A 127 6.86 7.52 14.23
CA GLN A 127 7.48 8.83 14.20
C GLN A 127 6.62 9.80 13.39
N ILE A 128 6.10 9.38 12.23
CA ILE A 128 5.18 10.19 11.44
C ILE A 128 3.88 10.48 12.18
N LEU A 129 3.30 9.49 12.86
CA LEU A 129 2.11 9.70 13.69
C LEU A 129 2.36 10.73 14.80
N ARG A 130 3.49 10.60 15.53
CA ARG A 130 3.88 11.56 16.56
C ARG A 130 4.01 12.97 16.00
N ALA A 131 4.70 13.12 14.86
CA ALA A 131 4.88 14.40 14.19
C ALA A 131 3.57 15.07 13.80
N LEU A 132 2.66 14.32 13.15
CA LEU A 132 1.33 14.80 12.79
C LEU A 132 0.57 15.33 14.01
N PHE A 133 0.50 14.54 15.08
CA PHE A 133 -0.29 14.92 16.26
C PHE A 133 0.36 16.03 17.08
N CYS A 134 1.69 16.07 17.18
CA CYS A 134 2.42 17.19 17.80
C CYS A 134 2.18 18.51 17.05
N ALA A 135 2.05 18.45 15.72
CA ALA A 135 1.71 19.59 14.89
C ALA A 135 0.22 19.97 14.93
N GLY A 136 -0.61 19.25 15.70
CA GLY A 136 -2.05 19.51 15.77
C GLY A 136 -2.84 19.05 14.54
N ILE A 137 -2.27 18.16 13.73
CA ILE A 137 -2.89 17.63 12.51
C ILE A 137 -3.57 16.30 12.84
N PHE A 138 -4.90 16.30 12.83
CA PHE A 138 -5.73 15.13 13.15
C PHE A 138 -6.65 14.78 11.97
N PRO A 139 -6.17 13.97 11.00
CA PRO A 139 -6.97 13.55 9.87
C PRO A 139 -8.30 12.89 10.32
N PRO A 140 -9.42 13.13 9.61
CA PRO A 140 -10.67 12.39 9.82
C PRO A 140 -10.51 10.87 9.80
N TYR A 141 -9.63 10.38 8.93
CA TYR A 141 -9.26 8.97 8.81
C TYR A 141 -7.73 8.86 8.72
N VAL A 142 -7.17 7.83 9.36
CA VAL A 142 -5.74 7.49 9.22
C VAL A 142 -5.59 5.98 9.15
N SER A 143 -4.61 5.50 8.39
CA SER A 143 -4.12 4.12 8.51
C SER A 143 -2.61 4.13 8.73
N SER A 144 -2.14 3.16 9.49
CA SER A 144 -0.71 2.94 9.73
C SER A 144 -0.45 1.46 9.93
N GLU A 145 0.71 1.01 9.47
CA GLU A 145 1.09 -0.39 9.51
C GLU A 145 1.38 -0.84 10.94
N SER A 146 0.78 -1.96 11.35
CA SER A 146 0.79 -2.49 12.71
C SER A 146 2.07 -3.27 13.02
N HIS A 147 3.23 -2.68 12.78
CA HIS A 147 4.53 -3.30 13.12
C HIS A 147 4.81 -3.33 14.62
N SER A 148 4.21 -2.40 15.38
CA SER A 148 4.38 -2.31 16.82
C SER A 148 3.06 -1.94 17.53
N VAL A 149 2.93 -2.32 18.80
CA VAL A 149 1.81 -1.90 19.67
C VAL A 149 1.80 -0.37 19.87
N GLU A 150 2.96 0.27 19.71
CA GLU A 150 3.11 1.73 19.83
C GLU A 150 2.20 2.48 18.86
N ILE A 151 2.01 1.97 17.63
CA ILE A 151 1.11 2.57 16.64
C ILE A 151 -0.30 2.69 17.20
N PHE A 152 -0.85 1.61 17.74
CA PHE A 152 -2.17 1.65 18.35
C PHE A 152 -2.22 2.58 19.56
N ALA A 153 -1.19 2.56 20.41
CA ALA A 153 -1.12 3.44 21.58
C ALA A 153 -1.08 4.93 21.18
N LEU A 154 -0.35 5.29 20.12
CA LEU A 154 -0.29 6.65 19.57
C LEU A 154 -1.63 7.13 19.05
N LEU A 155 -2.30 6.29 18.25
CA LEU A 155 -3.62 6.60 17.70
C LEU A 155 -4.64 6.88 18.81
N VAL A 156 -4.63 6.10 19.89
CA VAL A 156 -5.53 6.31 21.03
C VAL A 156 -5.11 7.53 21.86
N ALA A 157 -3.88 7.54 22.37
CA ALA A 157 -3.48 8.45 23.43
C ALA A 157 -3.14 9.86 22.93
N GLN A 158 -2.52 9.97 21.76
CA GLN A 158 -2.08 11.24 21.20
C GLN A 158 -2.99 11.70 20.05
N GLY A 159 -3.43 10.77 19.19
CA GLY A 159 -4.34 11.06 18.08
C GLY A 159 -5.80 11.26 18.49
N GLY A 160 -6.19 10.80 19.69
CA GLY A 160 -7.56 10.92 20.20
C GLY A 160 -8.60 10.08 19.44
N TYR A 161 -8.16 9.11 18.64
CA TYR A 161 -9.05 8.25 17.88
C TYR A 161 -9.78 7.25 18.80
N ASN A 162 -11.05 7.00 18.52
CA ASN A 162 -11.89 6.15 19.36
C ASN A 162 -12.54 4.97 18.61
N ALA A 163 -12.45 4.95 17.28
CA ALA A 163 -13.02 3.96 16.38
C ALA A 163 -11.94 3.35 15.48
N PHE A 164 -11.87 2.01 15.45
CA PHE A 164 -10.77 1.28 14.80
C PHE A 164 -11.24 0.10 13.93
N LYS A 165 -10.48 -0.21 12.87
CA LYS A 165 -10.59 -1.41 12.05
C LYS A 165 -9.19 -1.97 11.76
N LEU A 166 -9.11 -3.28 11.54
CA LEU A 166 -7.87 -3.97 11.19
C LEU A 166 -8.00 -4.57 9.79
N VAL A 167 -7.05 -4.27 8.92
CA VAL A 167 -6.96 -4.84 7.58
C VAL A 167 -5.71 -5.71 7.48
N ASP A 168 -5.84 -6.91 6.92
CA ASP A 168 -4.72 -7.81 6.67
C ASP A 168 -4.26 -7.64 5.22
N GLY A 169 -3.08 -7.03 5.03
CA GLY A 169 -2.53 -6.67 3.72
C GLY A 169 -2.41 -7.88 2.79
N GLY A 170 -2.16 -9.07 3.34
CA GLY A 170 -2.06 -10.32 2.59
C GLY A 170 -3.37 -10.83 1.99
N THR A 171 -4.49 -10.17 2.32
CA THR A 171 -5.84 -10.54 1.88
C THR A 171 -6.57 -9.46 1.08
N VAL A 172 -6.03 -8.24 1.01
CA VAL A 172 -6.71 -7.06 0.40
C VAL A 172 -7.19 -7.36 -1.01
N SER A 173 -6.31 -7.86 -1.88
CA SER A 173 -6.63 -8.18 -3.28
C SER A 173 -7.75 -9.21 -3.43
N ASP A 174 -7.89 -10.15 -2.50
CA ASP A 174 -8.88 -11.23 -2.54
C ASP A 174 -10.23 -10.83 -1.91
N VAL A 175 -10.19 -10.03 -0.84
CA VAL A 175 -11.37 -9.57 -0.11
C VAL A 175 -12.10 -8.49 -0.91
N TYR A 176 -11.33 -7.59 -1.53
CA TYR A 176 -11.86 -6.43 -2.24
C TYR A 176 -11.89 -6.58 -3.77
N ALA A 177 -11.70 -7.80 -4.30
CA ALA A 177 -11.87 -8.08 -5.72
C ALA A 177 -13.30 -7.77 -6.19
N ASN A 178 -13.41 -7.03 -7.29
CA ASN A 178 -14.65 -6.64 -7.97
C ASN A 178 -15.70 -6.01 -7.03
N ARG A 179 -15.25 -5.21 -6.06
CA ARG A 179 -16.14 -4.48 -5.15
C ARG A 179 -16.72 -3.25 -5.84
N VAL A 180 -17.94 -2.87 -5.47
CA VAL A 180 -18.53 -1.60 -5.89
C VAL A 180 -18.48 -0.65 -4.70
N ILE A 181 -17.85 0.50 -4.89
CA ILE A 181 -17.84 1.60 -3.93
C ILE A 181 -18.58 2.80 -4.50
N THR A 182 -18.87 3.77 -3.64
CA THR A 182 -19.36 5.09 -4.08
C THR A 182 -18.17 6.05 -4.17
N CYS A 183 -17.90 6.56 -5.37
CA CYS A 183 -16.86 7.58 -5.56
C CYS A 183 -17.32 8.93 -4.97
N GLN A 184 -16.42 9.91 -4.92
CA GLN A 184 -16.72 11.24 -4.39
C GLN A 184 -17.89 11.93 -5.10
N GLN A 185 -18.07 11.69 -6.40
CA GLN A 185 -19.19 12.24 -7.18
C GLN A 185 -20.51 11.47 -6.98
N GLY A 186 -20.58 10.53 -6.02
CA GLY A 186 -21.78 9.74 -5.74
C GLY A 186 -22.03 8.59 -6.72
N ARG A 187 -21.11 8.34 -7.66
CA ARG A 187 -21.28 7.31 -8.69
C ARG A 187 -20.81 5.94 -8.17
N PRO A 188 -21.61 4.87 -8.35
CA PRO A 188 -21.15 3.50 -8.13
C PRO A 188 -20.00 3.17 -9.07
N THR A 189 -18.87 2.74 -8.51
CA THR A 189 -17.65 2.47 -9.28
C THR A 189 -17.06 1.13 -8.85
N PRO A 190 -16.81 0.20 -9.80
CA PRO A 190 -16.12 -1.04 -9.48
C PRO A 190 -14.64 -0.76 -9.18
N ILE A 191 -14.10 -1.44 -8.17
CA ILE A 191 -12.70 -1.38 -7.77
C ILE A 191 -12.15 -2.79 -7.56
N SER A 192 -10.84 -2.91 -7.69
CA SER A 192 -10.04 -4.07 -7.30
C SER A 192 -8.65 -3.57 -6.96
N PHE A 193 -8.04 -4.19 -5.97
CA PHE A 193 -6.69 -3.83 -5.52
C PHE A 193 -5.70 -4.89 -5.99
N PRO A 194 -4.52 -4.49 -6.48
CA PRO A 194 -3.46 -5.44 -6.79
C PRO A 194 -2.90 -6.07 -5.51
N GLN A 195 -2.06 -7.09 -5.68
CA GLN A 195 -1.30 -7.63 -4.55
C GLN A 195 -0.38 -6.52 -4.00
N HIS A 196 -0.23 -6.46 -2.68
CA HIS A 196 0.59 -5.47 -1.96
C HIS A 196 0.00 -4.07 -1.79
N SER A 197 -1.24 -3.83 -2.22
CA SER A 197 -1.96 -2.59 -1.92
C SER A 197 -2.48 -2.58 -0.47
N ALA A 198 -2.50 -1.40 0.16
CA ALA A 198 -3.07 -1.18 1.49
C ALA A 198 -4.60 -1.32 1.50
N GLY A 199 -5.24 -1.01 0.37
CA GLY A 199 -6.66 -1.24 0.15
C GLY A 199 -7.51 -0.01 0.47
N PRO A 200 -8.83 -0.22 0.73
CA PRO A 200 -9.74 0.89 0.95
C PRO A 200 -9.53 1.55 2.32
N PHE A 201 -10.10 2.74 2.51
CA PHE A 201 -10.11 3.42 3.81
C PHE A 201 -11.52 3.71 4.31
N GLY A 202 -11.61 4.06 5.60
CA GLY A 202 -12.84 4.52 6.21
C GLY A 202 -13.97 3.49 6.16
N ASN A 203 -15.14 3.92 5.69
CA ASN A 203 -16.34 3.08 5.60
C ASN A 203 -16.34 2.12 4.40
N ASP A 204 -15.39 2.25 3.47
CA ASP A 204 -15.20 1.24 2.41
C ASP A 204 -14.44 -0.01 2.95
N VAL A 205 -13.80 0.09 4.12
CA VAL A 205 -13.22 -1.07 4.84
C VAL A 205 -14.34 -1.89 5.48
N ASP A 206 -14.36 -3.19 5.21
CA ASP A 206 -15.42 -4.08 5.70
C ASP A 206 -15.46 -4.18 7.23
N GLY A 207 -16.68 -4.23 7.76
CA GLY A 207 -16.94 -4.49 9.18
C GLY A 207 -17.24 -3.23 9.98
N ASP A 208 -17.64 -3.44 11.22
CA ASP A 208 -18.01 -2.37 12.14
C ASP A 208 -16.75 -1.71 12.70
N TRP A 209 -16.84 -0.40 12.98
CA TRP A 209 -15.84 0.30 13.77
C TRP A 209 -15.85 -0.21 15.22
N LEU A 210 -14.69 -0.61 15.72
CA LEU A 210 -14.51 -1.11 17.08
C LEU A 210 -14.06 0.00 18.02
N SER A 211 -14.48 -0.08 19.28
CA SER A 211 -13.90 0.74 20.34
C SER A 211 -12.43 0.36 20.56
N GLY A 212 -11.60 1.28 21.08
CA GLY A 212 -10.21 0.96 21.40
C GLY A 212 -10.05 -0.27 22.30
N ARG A 213 -10.94 -0.45 23.28
CA ARG A 213 -10.96 -1.64 24.17
C ARG A 213 -11.18 -2.94 23.41
N ASP A 214 -12.15 -2.98 22.49
CA ASP A 214 -12.47 -4.20 21.77
C ASP A 214 -11.50 -4.44 20.61
N PHE A 215 -11.01 -3.38 19.99
CA PHE A 215 -9.94 -3.43 19.01
C PHE A 215 -8.66 -4.02 19.60
N MET A 216 -8.25 -3.60 20.81
CA MET A 216 -7.07 -4.15 21.49
C MET A 216 -7.12 -5.69 21.61
N LYS A 217 -8.31 -6.26 21.86
CA LYS A 217 -8.49 -7.71 21.94
C LYS A 217 -8.34 -8.36 20.56
N VAL A 218 -8.90 -7.74 19.51
CA VAL A 218 -8.74 -8.21 18.13
C VAL A 218 -7.26 -8.17 17.74
N LEU A 219 -6.56 -7.06 18.03
CA LEU A 219 -5.14 -6.90 17.76
C LEU A 219 -4.30 -7.95 18.50
N ALA A 220 -4.60 -8.23 19.77
CA ALA A 220 -3.91 -9.25 20.56
C ALA A 220 -4.13 -10.68 20.01
N LEU A 221 -5.32 -10.98 19.50
CA LEU A 221 -5.63 -12.27 18.88
C LEU A 221 -4.96 -12.44 17.51
N GLU A 222 -4.96 -11.36 16.72
CA GLU A 222 -4.44 -11.38 15.37
C GLU A 222 -2.91 -11.29 15.33
N GLY A 223 -2.31 -10.56 16.27
CA GLY A 223 -0.91 -10.23 16.27
C GLY A 223 -0.56 -9.11 15.28
N LEU A 224 0.66 -8.60 15.44
CA LEU A 224 1.29 -7.58 14.62
C LEU A 224 1.76 -8.13 13.27
N GLY A 225 2.31 -7.25 12.42
CA GLY A 225 2.89 -7.58 11.12
C GLY A 225 2.25 -6.78 10.01
N TRP A 226 2.19 -7.36 8.80
CA TRP A 226 1.64 -6.71 7.60
C TRP A 226 0.11 -6.55 7.65
N LYS A 227 -0.32 -5.61 8.48
CA LYS A 227 -1.71 -5.30 8.78
C LYS A 227 -1.84 -3.83 9.10
N ASP A 228 -2.84 -3.17 8.55
CA ASP A 228 -3.10 -1.76 8.80
C ASP A 228 -4.11 -1.57 9.93
N ILE A 229 -3.76 -0.71 10.88
CA ILE A 229 -4.70 -0.15 11.84
C ILE A 229 -5.33 1.07 11.21
N HIS A 230 -6.60 0.96 10.85
CA HIS A 230 -7.40 2.12 10.47
C HIS A 230 -8.03 2.73 11.70
N ALA A 231 -7.97 4.06 11.81
CA ALA A 231 -8.56 4.81 12.91
C ALA A 231 -9.37 6.01 12.37
N THR A 232 -10.41 6.39 13.10
CA THR A 232 -11.24 7.56 12.78
C THR A 232 -11.78 8.26 14.02
N ASN A 233 -11.97 9.57 13.90
CA ASN A 233 -12.66 10.43 14.86
C ASN A 233 -14.01 10.94 14.32
N GLN A 234 -14.40 10.52 13.11
CA GLN A 234 -15.65 10.89 12.47
C GLN A 234 -16.76 9.87 12.71
N ASP A 235 -16.43 8.59 12.66
CA ASP A 235 -17.38 7.51 12.93
C ASP A 235 -17.30 7.08 14.40
N ALA A 236 -18.45 6.68 14.96
CA ALA A 236 -18.52 6.12 16.29
C ALA A 236 -18.32 4.60 16.26
N PRO A 237 -17.72 4.01 17.32
CA PRO A 237 -17.75 2.58 17.53
C PRO A 237 -19.18 2.03 17.52
N SER A 238 -19.37 0.88 16.88
CA SER A 238 -20.67 0.21 16.90
C SER A 238 -20.98 -0.29 18.31
N SER A 239 -22.08 0.18 18.90
CA SER A 239 -22.56 -0.22 20.22
C SER A 239 -23.39 -1.51 20.21
N SER A 240 -23.82 -1.96 19.03
CA SER A 240 -24.81 -3.03 18.87
C SER A 240 -24.25 -4.43 18.62
N THR A 241 -22.99 -4.55 18.18
CA THR A 241 -22.41 -5.86 17.85
C THR A 241 -21.56 -6.34 19.02
N SER A 242 -21.92 -7.48 19.63
CA SER A 242 -21.07 -8.09 20.65
C SER A 242 -19.71 -8.46 20.03
N LEU A 243 -18.61 -8.30 20.78
CA LEU A 243 -17.28 -8.65 20.30
C LEU A 243 -17.21 -10.10 19.77
N LEU A 244 -17.94 -11.02 20.39
CA LEU A 244 -18.02 -12.42 19.95
C LEU A 244 -18.66 -12.53 18.56
N GLN A 245 -19.74 -11.79 18.29
CA GLN A 245 -20.36 -11.75 16.97
C GLN A 245 -19.45 -11.10 15.93
N TYR A 246 -18.71 -10.05 16.31
CA TYR A 246 -17.69 -9.46 15.44
C TYR A 246 -16.61 -10.49 15.09
N LEU A 247 -16.05 -11.18 16.08
CA LEU A 247 -15.00 -12.19 15.88
C LEU A 247 -15.48 -13.33 14.99
N LEU A 248 -16.72 -13.81 15.15
CA LEU A 248 -17.31 -14.81 14.26
C LEU A 248 -17.37 -14.33 12.81
N ARG A 249 -17.87 -13.11 12.56
CA ARG A 249 -17.92 -12.52 11.21
C ARG A 249 -16.53 -12.26 10.64
N TYR A 250 -15.59 -11.85 11.48
CA TYR A 250 -14.21 -11.62 11.12
C TYR A 250 -13.52 -12.92 10.68
N LEU A 251 -13.65 -13.99 11.47
CA LEU A 251 -13.11 -15.31 11.15
C LEU A 251 -13.75 -15.92 9.90
N ASP A 252 -15.06 -15.75 9.71
CA ASP A 252 -15.76 -16.17 8.49
C ASP A 252 -15.22 -15.46 7.24
N ARG A 253 -15.05 -14.13 7.29
CA ARG A 253 -14.44 -13.36 6.20
C ARG A 253 -13.02 -13.84 5.88
N LYS A 254 -12.20 -14.07 6.91
CA LYS A 254 -10.82 -14.55 6.77
C LYS A 254 -10.77 -15.96 6.18
N SER A 255 -11.66 -16.85 6.62
CA SER A 255 -11.80 -18.21 6.07
C SER A 255 -12.16 -18.16 4.58
N LYS A 256 -13.16 -17.35 4.21
CA LYS A 256 -13.56 -17.15 2.81
C LYS A 256 -12.43 -16.59 1.94
N ALA A 257 -11.64 -15.64 2.46
CA ALA A 257 -10.47 -15.12 1.76
C ALA A 257 -9.43 -16.23 1.49
N LYS A 258 -9.11 -17.05 2.50
CA LYS A 258 -8.21 -18.21 2.33
C LYS A 258 -8.74 -19.21 1.30
N THR A 259 -10.04 -19.52 1.33
CA THR A 259 -10.66 -20.42 0.35
C THR A 259 -10.58 -19.86 -1.06
N ARG A 260 -10.85 -18.56 -1.26
CA ARG A 260 -10.71 -17.90 -2.58
C ARG A 260 -9.28 -17.97 -3.10
N LYS A 261 -8.28 -17.73 -2.24
CA LYS A 261 -6.86 -17.83 -2.56
C LYS A 261 -6.43 -19.25 -2.95
N LEU A 262 -7.00 -20.26 -2.30
CA LEU A 262 -6.78 -21.66 -2.69
C LEU A 262 -7.40 -21.95 -4.06
N ILE A 263 -8.64 -21.53 -4.30
CA ILE A 263 -9.33 -21.72 -5.59
C ILE A 263 -8.59 -21.00 -6.72
N SER A 264 -8.10 -19.78 -6.50
CA SER A 264 -7.34 -19.03 -7.52
C SER A 264 -6.04 -19.75 -7.88
N ARG A 265 -5.29 -20.26 -6.89
CA ARG A 265 -4.10 -21.10 -7.11
C ARG A 265 -4.41 -22.36 -7.92
N VAL A 266 -5.49 -23.06 -7.60
CA VAL A 266 -5.92 -24.26 -8.35
C VAL A 266 -6.30 -23.90 -9.78
N LYS A 267 -7.05 -22.81 -9.99
CA LYS A 267 -7.42 -22.33 -11.34
C LYS A 267 -6.20 -21.96 -12.17
N SER A 268 -5.23 -21.25 -11.59
CA SER A 268 -3.98 -20.89 -12.26
C SER A 268 -3.13 -22.13 -12.60
N ALA A 269 -3.07 -23.13 -11.70
CA ALA A 269 -2.37 -24.39 -11.99
C ALA A 269 -3.06 -25.21 -13.10
N CYS A 270 -4.39 -25.20 -13.14
CA CYS A 270 -5.17 -25.87 -14.18
C CYS A 270 -5.13 -25.13 -15.54
N SER A 271 -5.09 -23.79 -15.56
CA SER A 271 -4.94 -23.02 -16.80
C SER A 271 -3.56 -23.24 -17.43
N TRP A 272 -2.51 -23.31 -16.61
CA TRP A 272 -1.14 -23.66 -17.05
C TRP A 272 -1.06 -25.04 -17.70
N ARG A 273 -1.78 -26.05 -17.15
CA ARG A 273 -1.85 -27.39 -17.76
C ARG A 273 -2.62 -27.44 -19.08
N ARG A 274 -3.52 -26.47 -19.34
CA ARG A 274 -4.24 -26.37 -20.62
C ARG A 274 -3.41 -25.68 -21.70
N SER A 275 -2.57 -24.70 -21.34
CA SER A 275 -1.65 -24.02 -22.27
C SER A 275 -0.39 -24.84 -22.62
N ALA A 276 -0.05 -25.85 -21.83
CA ALA A 276 1.13 -26.71 -22.04
C ALA A 276 0.90 -27.95 -22.93
N ARG A 277 -0.20 -28.03 -23.69
CA ARG A 277 -0.36 -29.11 -24.69
C ARG A 277 0.50 -28.79 -25.92
N PRO A 278 1.42 -29.68 -26.35
CA PRO A 278 2.17 -29.45 -27.57
C PRO A 278 1.21 -29.46 -28.77
N THR A 279 1.20 -28.38 -29.55
CA THR A 279 0.64 -28.40 -30.90
C THR A 279 1.43 -29.41 -31.73
N SER A 280 0.76 -30.46 -32.20
CA SER A 280 1.35 -31.46 -33.09
C SER A 280 1.83 -30.82 -34.38
N ALA A 281 3.13 -30.55 -34.50
CA ALA A 281 3.76 -30.16 -35.74
C ALA A 281 4.01 -31.41 -36.60
N THR A 282 3.42 -31.44 -37.78
CA THR A 282 3.71 -32.39 -38.87
C THR A 282 5.18 -32.31 -39.30
N PRO A 283 5.89 -33.43 -39.52
CA PRO A 283 7.29 -33.40 -39.90
C PRO A 283 7.46 -33.06 -41.38
N VAL A 284 8.20 -31.98 -41.67
CA VAL A 284 8.71 -31.67 -43.00
C VAL A 284 9.95 -32.54 -43.24
N ARG A 285 9.97 -33.24 -44.39
CA ARG A 285 11.06 -34.10 -44.83
C ARG A 285 12.32 -33.30 -45.15
N ASP A 286 13.42 -33.81 -44.64
CA ASP A 286 14.78 -33.34 -44.80
C ASP A 286 15.30 -33.59 -46.23
N MET A 287 15.72 -32.53 -46.92
CA MET A 287 16.54 -32.58 -48.13
C MET A 287 17.57 -31.46 -48.03
N THR A 288 18.84 -31.78 -47.76
CA THR A 288 19.96 -31.54 -48.69
C THR A 288 21.31 -31.87 -48.04
N ARG A 289 22.03 -32.83 -48.64
CA ARG A 289 23.50 -32.84 -48.66
C ARG A 289 23.95 -31.67 -49.55
N ILE A 290 25.03 -30.99 -49.18
CA ILE A 290 26.22 -30.71 -50.02
C ILE A 290 27.32 -30.11 -49.12
N THR A 291 28.54 -30.59 -49.37
CA THR A 291 29.83 -30.46 -48.67
C THR A 291 30.53 -29.07 -48.79
N PRO A 292 31.59 -28.81 -47.99
CA PRO A 292 32.19 -27.48 -47.83
C PRO A 292 33.24 -27.11 -48.90
N LYS A 293 33.33 -25.80 -49.19
CA LYS A 293 34.42 -25.16 -49.96
C LYS A 293 35.64 -24.92 -49.06
N ALA A 294 36.80 -25.43 -49.48
CA ALA A 294 38.10 -24.94 -49.08
C ALA A 294 38.81 -24.44 -50.34
N SER A 295 39.28 -23.20 -50.32
CA SER A 295 40.16 -22.65 -51.36
C SER A 295 41.20 -21.77 -50.68
N GLN A 296 42.40 -22.33 -50.52
CA GLN A 296 43.66 -21.60 -50.43
C GLN A 296 44.06 -21.16 -51.83
N VAL A 297 44.44 -19.89 -52.02
CA VAL A 297 45.55 -19.51 -52.92
C VAL A 297 46.22 -18.27 -52.33
N SER A 298 47.52 -18.42 -52.15
CA SER A 298 48.56 -17.44 -51.83
C SER A 298 48.96 -16.59 -53.05
N ALA A 299 49.12 -15.29 -52.86
CA ALA A 299 50.22 -14.43 -53.31
C ALA A 299 49.90 -12.97 -52.93
#